data_AF-I1K9Q1-F1
#
_entry.id   AF-I1K9Q1-F1
#
_cell.length_a   1.000
_cell.length_b   1.000
_cell.length_c   1.000
_cell.angle_alpha   90.00
_cell.angle_beta   90.00
_cell.angle_gamma   90.00
#
_symmetry.space_group_name_H-M   'P 1'
#
loop_
_entity.id
_entity.type
_entity.pdbx_description
1 polymer ?
#
loop_
_entity_poly.entity_id
_entity_poly.type
_entity_poly.pdbx_seq_one_letter_code
_entity_poly.pdbx_strand_id
1 'polypeptide(L)'
;MKLQIFTQLNQSQKSALAVVFVILLPPFFPNLFQPLGRSSPSVFSEWNAPRPMHVALLEGALQRQTSVELQTSLWSPLAFQGWKPCTERPKPHSLPEKSRGYIQVFLDGGLNQQKMGVCDAVAVAKILNATLVLPHFEVNPVWQDSSSFADIFDVDHFIDVLRDEVSIVKELPSDYSWSTREYYGTGIRATRIKTAPVQATSDWYIENVLPVLQSYGIAAIAPFSHRLTFNNLPSYIQRLRCKVNFEALIFVSHIKELGKAIVHRLRHPTEGNDYPLEETDKFGKQQTGKFVVLHLRFDKDMAAHSACDFGGGKAEKLALAKYRQVLWQGRVLNSQFTDEELRNQGRCPLTPEEIGLLLAALSFNNRTRLYLASHKVYGGEARLATLSKLFPLMEDKKSLVSTEEMAKVKGKASLLAAVDYYVSMQSDIFISASPGNMHNALEAHRAYMNLKTIRPNMRLLGQLFQNKSIGWSEFQLAVLDGHKNRQGQIRLRKENQSIYTYPAPDCMCRA
;
A
#
# COMPACT_ATOMS: atom_id res chain seq x y z
N MET A 1 21.32 -53.61 -16.34
CA MET A 1 22.11 -53.37 -17.55
C MET A 1 23.05 -52.19 -17.28
N LYS A 2 24.32 -52.45 -16.94
CA LYS A 2 25.30 -51.40 -16.59
C LYS A 2 25.64 -50.59 -17.85
N LEU A 3 25.50 -49.27 -17.81
CA LEU A 3 25.88 -48.37 -18.92
C LEU A 3 27.41 -48.42 -19.15
N GLN A 4 27.88 -49.40 -19.92
CA GLN A 4 29.27 -49.46 -20.41
C GLN A 4 29.52 -48.54 -21.61
N ILE A 5 28.52 -47.79 -22.07
CA ILE A 5 28.63 -46.91 -23.25
C ILE A 5 29.47 -45.65 -22.93
N PHE A 6 29.45 -45.15 -21.68
CA PHE A 6 30.14 -43.90 -21.33
C PHE A 6 31.67 -44.00 -21.29
N THR A 7 32.23 -45.20 -21.11
CA THR A 7 33.68 -45.39 -21.02
C THR A 7 34.36 -45.45 -22.40
N GLN A 8 33.64 -45.68 -23.49
CA GLN A 8 34.20 -45.78 -24.84
C GLN A 8 34.13 -44.48 -25.67
N LEU A 9 33.54 -43.41 -25.14
CA LEU A 9 33.37 -42.15 -25.87
C LEU A 9 34.60 -41.23 -25.71
N ASN A 10 35.06 -40.65 -26.82
CA ASN A 10 36.12 -39.64 -26.80
C ASN A 10 35.60 -38.31 -26.19
N GLN A 11 36.51 -37.40 -25.87
CA GLN A 11 36.17 -36.15 -25.19
C GLN A 11 35.18 -35.27 -25.98
N SER A 12 35.32 -35.17 -27.31
CA SER A 12 34.37 -34.43 -28.16
C SER A 12 32.97 -35.04 -28.15
N GLN A 13 32.86 -36.37 -28.12
CA GLN A 13 31.58 -37.07 -28.07
C GLN A 13 30.91 -36.91 -26.71
N LYS A 14 31.69 -36.90 -25.62
CA LYS A 14 31.20 -36.58 -24.27
C LYS A 14 30.67 -35.15 -24.19
N SER A 15 31.36 -34.18 -24.79
CA SER A 15 30.91 -32.80 -24.87
C SER A 15 29.61 -32.67 -25.68
N ALA A 16 29.52 -33.31 -26.84
CA ALA A 16 28.32 -33.29 -27.66
C ALA A 16 27.11 -33.89 -26.94
N LEU A 17 27.29 -35.04 -26.25
CA LEU A 17 26.23 -35.66 -25.45
C LEU A 17 25.81 -34.80 -24.26
N ALA A 18 26.75 -34.12 -23.59
CA ALA A 18 26.42 -33.18 -22.52
C ALA A 18 25.57 -32.00 -23.03
N VAL A 19 25.90 -31.45 -24.20
CA VAL A 19 25.12 -30.37 -24.83
C VAL A 19 23.72 -30.86 -25.19
N VAL A 20 23.59 -32.05 -25.79
CA VAL A 20 22.29 -32.64 -26.12
C VAL A 20 21.46 -32.89 -24.85
N PHE A 21 22.08 -33.35 -23.76
CA PHE A 21 21.39 -33.55 -22.48
C PHE A 21 20.86 -32.24 -21.90
N VAL A 22 21.64 -31.16 -21.96
CA VAL A 22 21.21 -29.83 -21.49
C VAL A 22 20.05 -29.28 -22.33
N ILE A 23 20.03 -29.53 -23.64
CA ILE A 23 18.97 -29.08 -24.54
C ILE A 23 17.68 -29.90 -24.35
N LEU A 24 17.78 -31.21 -24.05
CA LEU A 24 16.62 -32.09 -23.92
C LEU A 24 16.03 -32.16 -22.50
N LEU A 25 16.75 -31.75 -21.46
CA LEU A 25 16.26 -31.75 -20.07
C LEU A 25 14.98 -30.91 -19.80
N PRO A 26 14.80 -29.71 -20.39
CA PRO A 26 13.66 -28.84 -20.10
C PRO A 26 12.26 -29.44 -20.38
N PRO A 27 11.99 -30.15 -21.50
CA PRO A 27 10.68 -30.75 -21.73
C PRO A 27 10.36 -31.96 -20.83
N PHE A 28 11.36 -32.72 -20.34
CA PHE A 28 11.12 -33.91 -19.53
C PHE A 28 11.00 -33.64 -18.02
N PHE A 29 11.54 -32.51 -17.53
CA PHE A 29 11.46 -32.13 -16.12
C PHE A 29 10.93 -30.70 -15.94
N PRO A 30 9.68 -30.41 -16.32
CA PRO A 30 9.12 -29.07 -16.28
C PRO A 30 9.15 -28.48 -14.85
N ASN A 31 9.08 -29.30 -13.80
CA ASN A 31 9.14 -28.84 -12.41
C ASN A 31 10.54 -28.33 -11.99
N LEU A 32 11.63 -28.86 -12.56
CA LEU A 32 13.00 -28.40 -12.25
C LEU A 32 13.31 -27.04 -12.90
N PHE A 33 12.69 -26.78 -14.06
CA PHE A 33 12.91 -25.56 -14.87
C PHE A 33 11.75 -24.56 -14.81
N GLN A 34 10.65 -24.88 -14.14
CA GLN A 34 9.55 -23.95 -13.83
C GLN A 34 10.02 -22.63 -13.16
N PRO A 35 11.07 -22.64 -12.31
CA PRO A 35 11.64 -21.39 -11.77
C PRO A 35 12.35 -20.53 -12.83
N LEU A 36 12.80 -21.12 -13.94
CA LEU A 36 13.51 -20.42 -15.03
C LEU A 36 12.55 -19.88 -16.09
N GLY A 37 11.40 -20.55 -16.32
CA GLY A 37 10.38 -20.12 -17.30
C GLY A 37 9.56 -18.90 -16.85
N ARG A 38 9.37 -18.71 -15.55
CA ARG A 38 8.75 -17.49 -15.01
C ARG A 38 9.82 -16.43 -14.83
N SER A 39 10.11 -15.69 -15.90
CA SER A 39 10.96 -14.50 -15.90
C SER A 39 12.02 -14.58 -14.81
N SER A 40 13.06 -15.41 -14.98
CA SER A 40 14.27 -15.28 -14.16
C SER A 40 14.50 -13.79 -14.01
N PRO A 41 14.41 -13.21 -12.79
CA PRO A 41 14.79 -11.83 -12.64
C PRO A 41 16.17 -11.77 -13.28
N SER A 42 16.37 -10.86 -14.22
CA SER A 42 17.73 -10.57 -14.68
C SER A 42 18.46 -10.12 -13.44
N VAL A 43 19.05 -11.08 -12.72
CA VAL A 43 19.66 -10.87 -11.42
C VAL A 43 20.65 -9.72 -11.59
N PHE A 44 21.39 -9.75 -12.69
CA PHE A 44 22.34 -8.72 -13.12
C PHE A 44 21.79 -7.29 -13.27
N SER A 45 20.52 -7.06 -13.64
CA SER A 45 20.02 -5.68 -13.80
C SER A 45 19.63 -5.04 -12.47
N GLU A 46 19.27 -5.83 -11.46
CA GLU A 46 18.87 -5.31 -10.14
C GLU A 46 20.08 -4.86 -9.30
N TRP A 47 21.30 -5.33 -9.62
CA TRP A 47 22.52 -5.08 -8.83
C TRP A 47 23.40 -3.92 -9.31
N ASN A 48 23.19 -3.40 -10.52
CA ASN A 48 23.91 -2.19 -10.92
C ASN A 48 23.32 -1.01 -10.13
N ALA A 49 24.05 -0.58 -9.09
CA ALA A 49 23.73 0.63 -8.36
C ALA A 49 23.67 1.80 -9.36
N PRO A 50 22.52 2.47 -9.54
CA PRO A 50 22.50 3.66 -10.37
C PRO A 50 23.42 4.70 -9.73
N ARG A 51 24.11 5.47 -10.56
CA ARG A 51 24.78 6.67 -10.05
C ARG A 51 23.71 7.66 -9.60
N PRO A 52 23.96 8.48 -8.55
CA PRO A 52 23.04 9.55 -8.18
C PRO A 52 22.73 10.43 -9.39
N MET A 53 21.45 10.67 -9.66
CA MET A 53 20.99 11.44 -10.81
C MET A 53 21.07 12.96 -10.56
N HIS A 54 21.18 13.37 -9.29
CA HIS A 54 21.11 14.76 -8.86
C HIS A 54 22.29 15.12 -7.95
N VAL A 55 23.52 14.86 -8.42
CA VAL A 55 24.77 15.01 -7.63
C VAL A 55 24.90 16.38 -6.97
N ALA A 56 24.70 17.47 -7.71
CA ALA A 56 24.81 18.83 -7.17
C ALA A 56 23.80 19.11 -6.04
N LEU A 57 22.57 18.61 -6.18
CA LEU A 57 21.55 18.71 -5.11
C LEU A 57 21.90 17.82 -3.93
N LEU A 58 22.43 16.62 -4.16
CA LEU A 58 22.86 15.72 -3.09
C LEU A 58 24.03 16.30 -2.27
N GLU A 59 25.01 16.92 -2.92
CA GLU A 59 26.12 17.60 -2.25
C GLU A 59 25.62 18.78 -1.40
N GLY A 60 24.78 19.64 -1.96
CA GLY A 60 24.16 20.75 -1.22
C GLY A 60 23.27 20.26 -0.07
N ALA A 61 22.52 19.17 -0.27
CA ALA A 61 21.72 18.54 0.78
C ALA A 61 22.60 18.03 1.93
N LEU A 62 23.72 17.38 1.64
CA LEU A 62 24.62 16.84 2.67
C LEU A 62 25.32 17.94 3.48
N GLN A 63 25.59 19.09 2.87
CA GLN A 63 26.23 20.25 3.51
C GLN A 63 25.21 21.22 4.13
N ARG A 64 23.91 20.94 4.03
CA ARG A 64 22.85 21.86 4.45
C ARG A 64 22.94 22.19 5.94
N GLN A 65 22.82 23.47 6.25
CA GLN A 65 22.45 23.92 7.59
C GLN A 65 20.94 24.10 7.65
N THR A 66 20.31 23.56 8.69
CA THR A 66 18.86 23.64 8.81
C THR A 66 18.49 24.73 9.81
N SER A 67 17.66 25.68 9.39
CA SER A 67 17.15 26.71 10.30
C SER A 67 16.35 26.07 11.44
N VAL A 68 16.64 26.51 12.65
CA VAL A 68 15.94 26.13 13.88
C VAL A 68 14.43 26.45 13.79
N GLU A 69 14.08 27.58 13.20
CA GLU A 69 12.69 28.01 13.00
C GLU A 69 11.94 27.05 12.06
N LEU A 70 12.57 26.68 10.94
CA LEU A 70 11.98 25.74 9.98
C LEU A 70 11.79 24.35 10.60
N GLN A 71 12.74 23.87 11.40
CA GLN A 71 12.57 22.60 12.12
C GLN A 71 11.43 22.67 13.14
N THR A 72 11.34 23.75 13.91
CA THR A 72 10.27 23.95 14.89
C THR A 72 8.90 23.90 14.21
N SER A 73 8.74 24.60 13.10
CA SER A 73 7.51 24.60 12.30
C SER A 73 7.21 23.22 11.69
N LEU A 74 8.24 22.52 11.19
CA LEU A 74 8.10 21.17 10.64
C LEU A 74 7.61 20.16 11.68
N TRP A 75 8.09 20.24 12.92
CA TRP A 75 7.71 19.30 13.99
C TRP A 75 6.53 19.76 14.84
N SER A 76 5.97 20.93 14.55
CA SER A 76 4.75 21.42 15.18
C SER A 76 3.55 20.56 14.76
N PRO A 77 2.68 20.17 15.71
CA PRO A 77 1.44 19.48 15.41
C PRO A 77 0.58 20.27 14.42
N LEU A 78 -0.25 19.55 13.67
CA LEU A 78 -1.19 20.19 12.76
C LEU A 78 -2.25 20.96 13.57
N ALA A 79 -2.38 22.26 13.31
CA ALA A 79 -3.40 23.08 13.95
C ALA A 79 -4.80 22.50 13.71
N PHE A 80 -5.69 22.65 14.68
CA PHE A 80 -7.07 22.20 14.53
C PHE A 80 -7.77 22.94 13.40
N GLN A 81 -8.39 22.19 12.48
CA GLN A 81 -8.92 22.73 11.22
C GLN A 81 -10.46 22.91 11.23
N GLY A 82 -11.10 22.78 12.40
CA GLY A 82 -12.55 22.90 12.55
C GLY A 82 -13.34 21.69 12.02
N TRP A 83 -12.69 20.53 11.92
CA TRP A 83 -13.32 19.26 11.51
C TRP A 83 -13.06 18.19 12.56
N LYS A 84 -14.09 17.39 12.85
CA LYS A 84 -14.02 16.25 13.77
C LYS A 84 -14.76 15.05 13.17
N PRO A 85 -14.47 13.81 13.60
CA PRO A 85 -15.34 12.66 13.35
C PRO A 85 -16.81 12.98 13.59
N CYS A 86 -17.70 12.61 12.66
CA CYS A 86 -19.13 12.78 12.86
C CYS A 86 -19.62 11.83 13.96
N THR A 87 -20.09 12.36 15.09
CA THR A 87 -20.59 11.58 16.24
C THR A 87 -22.06 11.21 16.14
N GLU A 88 -22.83 11.97 15.36
CA GLU A 88 -24.26 11.72 15.15
C GLU A 88 -24.47 10.39 14.43
N ARG A 89 -24.94 9.40 15.21
CA ARG A 89 -25.49 8.17 14.69
C ARG A 89 -26.87 8.52 14.12
N PRO A 90 -27.11 8.35 12.81
CA PRO A 90 -28.50 8.31 12.33
C PRO A 90 -29.24 7.32 13.23
N LYS A 91 -30.45 7.64 13.70
CA LYS A 91 -31.26 6.64 14.41
C LYS A 91 -31.27 5.39 13.53
N PRO A 92 -30.69 4.26 13.96
CA PRO A 92 -30.62 3.10 13.11
C PRO A 92 -32.06 2.76 12.75
N HIS A 93 -32.36 2.66 11.45
CA HIS A 93 -33.51 1.87 11.05
C HIS A 93 -33.22 0.49 11.63
N SER A 94 -33.96 0.12 12.67
CA SER A 94 -33.84 -1.17 13.35
C SER A 94 -33.64 -2.25 12.30
N LEU A 95 -32.66 -3.13 12.52
CA LEU A 95 -32.50 -4.30 11.66
C LEU A 95 -33.87 -4.96 11.48
N PRO A 96 -34.23 -5.36 10.26
CA PRO A 96 -35.46 -6.11 10.05
C PRO A 96 -35.44 -7.37 10.92
N GLU A 97 -36.61 -7.85 11.32
CA GLU A 97 -36.71 -9.15 12.02
C GLU A 97 -36.17 -10.31 11.18
N LYS A 98 -36.29 -10.20 9.84
CA LYS A 98 -35.85 -11.23 8.89
C LYS A 98 -34.93 -10.65 7.82
N SER A 99 -33.72 -11.20 7.75
CA SER A 99 -32.77 -10.95 6.66
C SER A 99 -33.31 -11.49 5.32
N ARG A 100 -33.01 -10.81 4.22
CA ARG A 100 -33.42 -11.20 2.86
C ARG A 100 -32.51 -12.25 2.21
N GLY A 101 -31.51 -12.76 2.92
CA GLY A 101 -30.57 -13.77 2.45
C GLY A 101 -29.13 -13.47 2.85
N TYR A 102 -28.19 -14.25 2.33
CA TYR A 102 -26.76 -14.12 2.61
C TYR A 102 -26.02 -13.52 1.42
N ILE A 103 -25.18 -12.52 1.68
CA ILE A 103 -24.29 -11.98 0.66
C ILE A 103 -22.84 -12.36 0.95
N GLN A 104 -22.18 -12.96 -0.05
CA GLN A 104 -20.75 -13.22 -0.05
C GLN A 104 -20.06 -12.26 -1.02
N VAL A 105 -18.91 -11.73 -0.61
CA VAL A 105 -18.05 -10.92 -1.47
C VAL A 105 -16.66 -11.53 -1.55
N PHE A 106 -16.08 -11.50 -2.74
CA PHE A 106 -14.74 -12.01 -3.03
C PHE A 106 -13.85 -10.84 -3.44
N LEU A 107 -13.02 -10.39 -2.50
CA LEU A 107 -12.24 -9.16 -2.59
C LEU A 107 -10.85 -9.44 -3.14
N ASP A 108 -10.56 -8.91 -4.32
CA ASP A 108 -9.24 -8.89 -4.94
C ASP A 108 -8.45 -7.61 -4.63
N GLY A 109 -7.16 -7.62 -4.96
CA GLY A 109 -6.25 -6.50 -4.71
C GLY A 109 -5.37 -6.70 -3.48
N GLY A 110 -4.67 -5.64 -3.07
CA GLY A 110 -3.87 -5.65 -1.83
C GLY A 110 -4.69 -5.25 -0.61
N LEU A 111 -4.10 -5.37 0.59
CA LEU A 111 -4.75 -5.08 1.88
C LEU A 111 -5.63 -3.83 1.87
N ASN A 112 -5.09 -2.68 1.43
CA ASN A 112 -5.83 -1.41 1.47
C ASN A 112 -7.01 -1.38 0.47
N GLN A 113 -6.94 -2.11 -0.64
CA GLN A 113 -8.07 -2.27 -1.56
C GLN A 113 -9.13 -3.18 -0.97
N GLN A 114 -8.72 -4.30 -0.39
CA GLN A 114 -9.61 -5.21 0.32
C GLN A 114 -10.32 -4.47 1.46
N LYS A 115 -9.59 -3.68 2.27
CA LYS A 115 -10.15 -2.82 3.32
C LYS A 115 -11.27 -1.91 2.79
N MET A 116 -11.05 -1.20 1.67
CA MET A 116 -12.09 -0.39 1.02
C MET A 116 -13.26 -1.23 0.51
N GLY A 117 -12.98 -2.40 -0.06
CA GLY A 117 -14.00 -3.34 -0.52
C GLY A 117 -14.86 -3.90 0.62
N VAL A 118 -14.31 -4.13 1.81
CA VAL A 118 -15.10 -4.50 3.00
C VAL A 118 -16.08 -3.39 3.37
N CYS A 119 -15.64 -2.13 3.32
CA CYS A 119 -16.52 -0.99 3.60
C CYS A 119 -17.69 -0.92 2.61
N ASP A 120 -17.43 -1.16 1.33
CA ASP A 120 -18.47 -1.26 0.29
C ASP A 120 -19.39 -2.47 0.50
N ALA A 121 -18.85 -3.62 0.92
CA ALA A 121 -19.62 -4.83 1.14
C ALA A 121 -20.62 -4.67 2.29
N VAL A 122 -20.22 -4.03 3.39
CA VAL A 122 -21.13 -3.70 4.51
C VAL A 122 -22.24 -2.75 4.02
N ALA A 123 -21.90 -1.74 3.22
CA ALA A 123 -22.89 -0.82 2.66
C ALA A 123 -23.88 -1.52 1.71
N VAL A 124 -23.40 -2.40 0.83
CA VAL A 124 -24.25 -3.19 -0.07
C VAL A 124 -25.16 -4.12 0.73
N ALA A 125 -24.64 -4.79 1.76
CA ALA A 125 -25.46 -5.63 2.65
C ALA A 125 -26.57 -4.81 3.33
N LYS A 126 -26.27 -3.59 3.78
CA LYS A 126 -27.28 -2.66 4.33
C LYS A 126 -28.35 -2.27 3.30
N ILE A 127 -27.94 -1.89 2.08
CA ILE A 127 -28.85 -1.51 0.98
C ILE A 127 -29.80 -2.66 0.63
N LEU A 128 -29.28 -3.89 0.58
CA LEU A 128 -30.05 -5.08 0.23
C LEU A 128 -30.80 -5.68 1.41
N ASN A 129 -30.56 -5.19 2.63
CA ASN A 129 -31.08 -5.74 3.86
C ASN A 129 -30.76 -7.25 4.02
N ALA A 130 -29.50 -7.59 3.72
CA ALA A 130 -28.98 -8.95 3.69
C ALA A 130 -27.95 -9.18 4.80
N THR A 131 -27.77 -10.44 5.19
CA THR A 131 -26.74 -10.85 6.13
C THR A 131 -25.41 -10.95 5.39
N LEU A 132 -24.41 -10.19 5.83
CA LEU A 132 -23.07 -10.26 5.27
C LEU A 132 -22.32 -11.46 5.84
N VAL A 133 -21.80 -12.33 4.97
CA VAL A 133 -20.80 -13.32 5.37
C VAL A 133 -19.44 -12.64 5.39
N LEU A 134 -18.56 -13.01 6.33
CA LEU A 134 -17.21 -12.46 6.37
C LEU A 134 -16.55 -12.45 4.97
N PRO A 135 -16.02 -11.30 4.54
CA PRO A 135 -15.46 -11.16 3.20
C PRO A 135 -14.33 -12.16 2.93
N HIS A 136 -14.35 -12.76 1.74
CA HIS A 136 -13.27 -13.62 1.29
C HIS A 136 -12.19 -12.79 0.60
N PHE A 137 -10.93 -12.97 0.99
CA PHE A 137 -9.78 -12.28 0.39
C PHE A 137 -9.13 -13.19 -0.67
N GLU A 138 -9.16 -12.77 -1.93
CA GLU A 138 -8.51 -13.49 -3.02
C GLU A 138 -6.98 -13.33 -2.95
N VAL A 139 -6.26 -14.39 -3.31
CA VAL A 139 -4.79 -14.38 -3.36
C VAL A 139 -4.33 -13.47 -4.48
N ASN A 140 -3.59 -12.41 -4.12
CA ASN A 140 -3.06 -11.48 -5.10
C ASN A 140 -1.88 -12.10 -5.88
N PRO A 141 -1.83 -11.99 -7.23
CA PRO A 141 -0.77 -12.60 -8.03
C PRO A 141 0.63 -12.02 -7.76
N VAL A 142 0.74 -10.77 -7.29
CA VAL A 142 2.02 -10.09 -7.02
C VAL A 142 2.60 -10.52 -5.67
N TRP A 143 1.79 -10.44 -4.61
CA TRP A 143 2.26 -10.66 -3.24
C TRP A 143 2.09 -12.09 -2.75
N GLN A 144 1.25 -12.90 -3.42
CA GLN A 144 1.00 -14.32 -3.12
C GLN A 144 0.64 -14.57 -1.64
N ASP A 145 -0.08 -13.64 -1.02
CA ASP A 145 -0.53 -13.78 0.35
C ASP A 145 -1.93 -14.42 0.39
N SER A 146 -2.06 -15.46 1.20
CA SER A 146 -3.28 -16.23 1.42
C SER A 146 -3.97 -15.91 2.74
N SER A 147 -3.55 -14.85 3.45
CA SER A 147 -4.19 -14.43 4.70
C SER A 147 -5.66 -14.07 4.49
N SER A 148 -6.49 -14.64 5.35
CA SER A 148 -7.93 -14.42 5.42
C SER A 148 -8.26 -13.07 6.06
N PHE A 149 -9.54 -12.68 6.02
CA PHE A 149 -10.04 -11.53 6.76
C PHE A 149 -9.70 -11.62 8.26
N ALA A 150 -9.89 -12.79 8.87
CA ALA A 150 -9.67 -13.02 10.30
C ALA A 150 -8.19 -13.04 10.70
N ASP A 151 -7.28 -13.30 9.77
CA ASP A 151 -5.83 -13.20 10.03
C ASP A 151 -5.37 -11.74 10.17
N ILE A 152 -6.17 -10.79 9.69
CA ILE A 152 -5.79 -9.37 9.56
C ILE A 152 -6.62 -8.50 10.50
N PHE A 153 -7.95 -8.67 10.49
CA PHE A 153 -8.90 -7.83 11.21
C PHE A 153 -9.55 -8.59 12.37
N ASP A 154 -9.79 -7.86 13.46
CA ASP A 154 -10.48 -8.39 14.63
C ASP A 154 -11.96 -8.62 14.31
N VAL A 155 -12.33 -9.89 14.13
CA VAL A 155 -13.67 -10.30 13.71
C VAL A 155 -14.73 -9.97 14.77
N ASP A 156 -14.41 -10.19 16.04
CA ASP A 156 -15.39 -10.02 17.12
C ASP A 156 -15.69 -8.54 17.33
N HIS A 157 -14.65 -7.69 17.31
CA HIS A 157 -14.82 -6.23 17.31
C HIS A 157 -15.60 -5.74 16.07
N PHE A 158 -15.28 -6.28 14.89
CA PHE A 158 -15.97 -5.90 13.65
C PHE A 158 -17.47 -6.20 13.70
N ILE A 159 -17.85 -7.38 14.20
CA ILE A 159 -19.25 -7.78 14.36
C ILE A 159 -19.94 -6.91 15.43
N ASP A 160 -19.32 -6.72 16.59
CA ASP A 160 -19.94 -5.97 17.69
C ASP A 160 -20.18 -4.50 17.32
N VAL A 161 -19.21 -3.83 16.69
CA VAL A 161 -19.36 -2.43 16.27
C VAL A 161 -20.48 -2.23 15.25
N LEU A 162 -20.80 -3.24 14.43
CA LEU A 162 -21.76 -3.17 13.33
C LEU A 162 -23.08 -3.88 13.62
N ARG A 163 -23.23 -4.52 14.79
CA ARG A 163 -24.36 -5.40 15.13
C ARG A 163 -25.75 -4.76 14.98
N ASP A 164 -25.85 -3.45 15.19
CA ASP A 164 -27.12 -2.69 15.11
C ASP A 164 -27.41 -2.17 13.69
N GLU A 165 -26.43 -2.27 12.78
CA GLU A 165 -26.51 -1.74 11.42
C GLU A 165 -26.69 -2.84 10.39
N VAL A 166 -25.90 -3.91 10.47
CA VAL A 166 -25.88 -5.02 9.50
C VAL A 166 -25.63 -6.33 10.25
N SER A 167 -26.45 -7.36 9.98
CA SER A 167 -26.19 -8.71 10.48
C SER A 167 -24.98 -9.31 9.76
N ILE A 168 -23.99 -9.77 10.52
CA ILE A 168 -22.74 -10.34 10.00
C ILE A 168 -22.54 -11.73 10.60
N VAL A 169 -22.21 -12.71 9.76
CA VAL A 169 -21.91 -14.09 10.17
C VAL A 169 -20.51 -14.50 9.76
N LYS A 170 -19.85 -15.31 10.59
CA LYS A 170 -18.50 -15.82 10.34
C LYS A 170 -18.48 -16.83 9.19
N GLU A 171 -19.47 -17.71 9.17
CA GLU A 171 -19.61 -18.80 8.21
C GLU A 171 -21.06 -18.88 7.73
N LEU A 172 -21.25 -19.54 6.59
CA LEU A 172 -22.56 -19.81 6.04
C LEU A 172 -23.28 -20.91 6.83
N PRO A 173 -24.63 -20.87 6.90
CA PRO A 173 -25.41 -22.03 7.33
C PRO A 173 -25.13 -23.27 6.50
N SER A 174 -25.39 -24.45 7.06
CA SER A 174 -25.18 -25.76 6.42
C SER A 174 -25.78 -25.85 5.01
N ASP A 175 -26.99 -25.30 4.83
CA ASP A 175 -27.75 -25.34 3.58
C ASP A 175 -27.07 -24.57 2.43
N TYR A 176 -26.13 -23.67 2.77
CA TYR A 176 -25.34 -22.88 1.82
C TYR A 176 -23.85 -23.25 1.84
N SER A 177 -23.43 -24.29 2.56
CA SER A 177 -22.03 -24.72 2.68
C SER A 177 -21.35 -25.01 1.34
N TRP A 178 -22.12 -25.31 0.29
CA TRP A 178 -21.65 -25.48 -1.08
C TRP A 178 -21.15 -24.19 -1.75
N SER A 179 -21.51 -23.02 -1.23
CA SER A 179 -21.21 -21.71 -1.81
C SER A 179 -19.79 -21.26 -1.47
N THR A 180 -18.80 -21.93 -2.07
CA THR A 180 -17.36 -21.69 -1.84
C THR A 180 -16.67 -21.07 -3.06
N ARG A 181 -15.41 -20.62 -2.86
CA ARG A 181 -14.60 -20.07 -3.95
C ARG A 181 -14.36 -21.09 -5.07
N GLU A 182 -14.14 -22.34 -4.69
CA GLU A 182 -13.88 -23.48 -5.56
C GLU A 182 -15.14 -23.79 -6.38
N TYR A 183 -16.31 -23.83 -5.73
CA TYR A 183 -17.59 -24.03 -6.38
C TYR A 183 -17.81 -23.01 -7.53
N TYR A 184 -17.58 -21.73 -7.25
CA TYR A 184 -17.66 -20.66 -8.25
C TYR A 184 -16.54 -20.67 -9.30
N GLY A 185 -15.44 -21.38 -9.04
CA GLY A 185 -14.33 -21.58 -9.97
C GLY A 185 -14.61 -22.61 -11.06
N THR A 186 -15.53 -23.56 -10.81
CA THR A 186 -15.82 -24.68 -11.74
C THR A 186 -16.70 -24.31 -12.94
N GLY A 187 -17.40 -23.17 -12.91
CA GLY A 187 -18.29 -22.77 -13.99
C GLY A 187 -19.13 -21.54 -13.67
N ILE A 188 -20.02 -21.19 -14.60
CA ILE A 188 -21.01 -20.12 -14.42
C ILE A 188 -22.11 -20.64 -13.49
N ARG A 189 -22.43 -19.87 -12.45
CA ARG A 189 -23.43 -20.23 -11.43
C ARG A 189 -24.45 -19.11 -11.31
N ALA A 190 -25.73 -19.45 -11.18
CA ALA A 190 -26.82 -18.46 -11.09
C ALA A 190 -26.70 -17.56 -9.86
N THR A 191 -26.13 -18.05 -8.75
CA THR A 191 -25.87 -17.28 -7.54
C THR A 191 -24.63 -16.39 -7.61
N ARG A 192 -23.83 -16.49 -8.68
CA ARG A 192 -22.61 -15.69 -8.86
C ARG A 192 -22.86 -14.47 -9.73
N ILE A 193 -22.72 -13.29 -9.12
CA ILE A 193 -22.72 -12.01 -9.82
C ILE A 193 -21.28 -11.66 -10.23
N LYS A 194 -20.97 -11.82 -11.53
CA LYS A 194 -19.65 -11.48 -12.12
C LYS A 194 -19.66 -10.12 -12.85
N THR A 195 -20.83 -9.60 -13.16
CA THR A 195 -21.04 -8.44 -14.05
C THR A 195 -21.23 -7.12 -13.34
N ALA A 196 -21.02 -7.05 -12.02
CA ALA A 196 -21.14 -5.81 -11.27
C ALA A 196 -20.25 -4.71 -11.88
N PRO A 197 -20.83 -3.58 -12.35
CA PRO A 197 -20.04 -2.50 -12.92
C PRO A 197 -19.15 -1.87 -11.85
N VAL A 198 -18.07 -1.22 -12.28
CA VAL A 198 -17.27 -0.36 -11.38
C VAL A 198 -18.15 0.80 -10.95
N GLN A 199 -18.15 1.13 -9.66
CA GLN A 199 -18.98 2.18 -9.08
C GLN A 199 -20.49 2.02 -9.39
N ALA A 200 -21.03 0.81 -9.25
CA ALA A 200 -22.46 0.55 -9.39
C ALA A 200 -23.29 1.39 -8.40
N THR A 201 -24.51 1.78 -8.80
CA THR A 201 -25.47 2.52 -7.97
C THR A 201 -26.18 1.59 -6.98
N SER A 202 -26.84 2.15 -5.97
CA SER A 202 -27.72 1.39 -5.07
C SER A 202 -28.80 0.62 -5.84
N ASP A 203 -29.41 1.28 -6.84
CA ASP A 203 -30.50 0.73 -7.63
C ASP A 203 -30.03 -0.47 -8.44
N TRP A 204 -28.81 -0.42 -8.99
CA TRP A 204 -28.23 -1.56 -9.69
C TRP A 204 -28.16 -2.81 -8.80
N TYR A 205 -27.76 -2.67 -7.53
CA TYR A 205 -27.75 -3.79 -6.59
C TYR A 205 -29.16 -4.30 -6.31
N ILE A 206 -30.12 -3.39 -6.12
CA ILE A 206 -31.53 -3.75 -5.88
C ILE A 206 -32.12 -4.48 -7.10
N GLU A 207 -31.77 -4.07 -8.32
CA GLU A 207 -32.31 -4.64 -9.55
C GLU A 207 -31.63 -5.96 -9.95
N ASN A 208 -30.35 -6.15 -9.64
CA ASN A 208 -29.56 -7.26 -10.18
C ASN A 208 -29.13 -8.28 -9.11
N VAL A 209 -28.98 -7.88 -7.85
CA VAL A 209 -28.51 -8.75 -6.77
C VAL A 209 -29.67 -9.20 -5.87
N LEU A 210 -30.59 -8.30 -5.55
CA LEU A 210 -31.75 -8.64 -4.72
C LEU A 210 -32.60 -9.80 -5.29
N PRO A 211 -32.89 -9.87 -6.62
CA PRO A 211 -33.67 -10.98 -7.16
C PRO A 211 -32.99 -12.34 -6.99
N VAL A 212 -31.65 -12.37 -7.09
CA VAL A 212 -30.84 -13.59 -6.85
C VAL A 212 -30.92 -13.99 -5.38
N LEU A 213 -30.80 -13.03 -4.45
CA LEU A 213 -30.98 -13.28 -3.01
C LEU A 213 -32.38 -13.83 -2.71
N GLN A 214 -33.43 -13.27 -3.33
CA GLN A 214 -34.80 -13.72 -3.10
C GLN A 214 -35.08 -15.11 -3.67
N SER A 215 -34.45 -15.46 -4.81
CA SER A 215 -34.65 -16.74 -5.48
C SER A 215 -33.85 -17.88 -4.87
N TYR A 216 -32.62 -17.61 -4.41
CA TYR A 216 -31.68 -18.65 -3.94
C TYR A 216 -31.33 -18.54 -2.47
N GLY A 217 -31.74 -17.47 -1.77
CA GLY A 217 -31.33 -17.17 -0.40
C GLY A 217 -29.87 -16.73 -0.24
N ILE A 218 -29.07 -16.76 -1.31
CA ILE A 218 -27.66 -16.38 -1.31
C ILE A 218 -27.22 -15.75 -2.64
N ALA A 219 -26.33 -14.76 -2.57
CA ALA A 219 -25.66 -14.19 -3.73
C ALA A 219 -24.16 -13.97 -3.44
N ALA A 220 -23.32 -14.38 -4.39
CA ALA A 220 -21.87 -14.22 -4.35
C ALA A 220 -21.42 -13.20 -5.40
N ILE A 221 -20.82 -12.09 -4.98
CA ILE A 221 -20.27 -11.09 -5.90
C ILE A 221 -18.77 -11.30 -6.03
N ALA A 222 -18.33 -11.74 -7.21
CA ALA A 222 -16.96 -12.20 -7.43
C ALA A 222 -16.46 -11.89 -8.85
N PRO A 223 -15.55 -10.91 -9.04
CA PRO A 223 -14.78 -10.16 -8.03
C PRO A 223 -15.48 -8.88 -7.55
N PHE A 224 -15.23 -8.49 -6.29
CA PHE A 224 -15.75 -7.29 -5.65
C PHE A 224 -14.64 -6.26 -5.37
N SER A 225 -14.26 -5.48 -6.39
CA SER A 225 -13.32 -4.36 -6.27
C SER A 225 -13.94 -3.07 -6.76
N HIS A 226 -14.00 -2.04 -5.90
CA HIS A 226 -14.51 -0.70 -6.22
C HIS A 226 -15.91 -0.71 -6.87
N ARG A 227 -16.82 -1.51 -6.31
CA ARG A 227 -18.11 -1.80 -6.94
C ARG A 227 -19.25 -0.90 -6.51
N LEU A 228 -19.08 -0.04 -5.50
CA LEU A 228 -20.13 0.89 -5.06
C LEU A 228 -19.73 2.34 -5.35
N THR A 229 -20.66 3.11 -5.92
CA THR A 229 -20.44 4.54 -6.22
C THR A 229 -20.13 5.38 -4.97
N PHE A 230 -19.52 6.55 -5.19
CA PHE A 230 -19.32 7.57 -4.14
C PHE A 230 -20.34 8.71 -4.21
N ASN A 231 -21.18 8.74 -5.24
CA ASN A 231 -22.15 9.80 -5.47
C ASN A 231 -23.56 9.29 -5.24
N ASN A 232 -24.47 10.21 -4.88
CA ASN A 232 -25.90 9.96 -4.76
C ASN A 232 -26.27 8.80 -3.80
N LEU A 233 -25.34 8.39 -2.93
CA LEU A 233 -25.67 7.51 -1.82
C LEU A 233 -26.27 8.32 -0.67
N PRO A 234 -27.29 7.81 0.02
CA PRO A 234 -27.81 8.43 1.22
C PRO A 234 -26.71 8.67 2.27
N SER A 235 -26.83 9.77 3.01
CA SER A 235 -25.84 10.18 4.01
C SER A 235 -25.56 9.10 5.06
N TYR A 236 -26.59 8.36 5.49
CA TYR A 236 -26.44 7.28 6.46
C TYR A 236 -25.60 6.09 5.91
N ILE A 237 -25.69 5.79 4.61
CA ILE A 237 -24.85 4.76 3.96
C ILE A 237 -23.39 5.23 3.90
N GLN A 238 -23.16 6.49 3.57
CA GLN A 238 -21.79 7.04 3.57
C GLN A 238 -21.19 7.04 4.97
N ARG A 239 -21.96 7.45 5.98
CA ARG A 239 -21.54 7.38 7.39
C ARG A 239 -21.25 5.95 7.84
N LEU A 240 -22.04 4.96 7.39
CA LEU A 240 -21.77 3.56 7.65
C LEU A 240 -20.41 3.13 7.05
N ARG A 241 -20.12 3.49 5.80
CA ARG A 241 -18.80 3.20 5.17
C ARG A 241 -17.65 3.86 5.93
N CYS A 242 -17.84 5.08 6.42
CA CYS A 242 -16.86 5.79 7.26
C CYS A 242 -16.61 5.05 8.59
N LYS A 243 -17.68 4.68 9.30
CA LYS A 243 -17.62 3.90 10.55
C LYS A 243 -16.88 2.58 10.34
N VAL A 244 -17.18 1.87 9.25
CA VAL A 244 -16.48 0.62 8.93
C VAL A 244 -14.98 0.88 8.72
N ASN A 245 -14.64 1.90 7.93
CA ASN A 245 -13.25 2.18 7.54
C ASN A 245 -12.35 2.64 8.70
N PHE A 246 -12.89 3.46 9.61
CA PHE A 246 -12.10 4.12 10.66
C PHE A 246 -12.30 3.52 12.07
N GLU A 247 -13.38 2.79 12.32
CA GLU A 247 -13.73 2.30 13.67
C GLU A 247 -13.89 0.78 13.73
N ALA A 248 -14.57 0.16 12.75
CA ALA A 248 -14.85 -1.29 12.80
C ALA A 248 -13.65 -2.14 12.33
N LEU A 249 -12.89 -1.68 11.33
CA LEU A 249 -11.75 -2.42 10.78
C LEU A 249 -10.47 -2.15 11.57
N ILE A 250 -10.36 -2.73 12.76
CA ILE A 250 -9.13 -2.76 13.56
C ILE A 250 -8.33 -4.03 13.28
N PHE A 251 -7.00 -3.94 13.38
CA PHE A 251 -6.15 -5.11 13.22
C PHE A 251 -6.21 -6.05 14.44
N VAL A 252 -5.95 -7.33 14.20
CA VAL A 252 -5.79 -8.35 15.25
C VAL A 252 -4.65 -8.03 16.23
N SER A 253 -4.71 -8.63 17.43
CA SER A 253 -3.80 -8.35 18.56
C SER A 253 -2.33 -8.45 18.19
N HIS A 254 -1.89 -9.53 17.56
CA HIS A 254 -0.48 -9.76 17.25
C HIS A 254 0.11 -8.73 16.28
N ILE A 255 -0.70 -8.18 15.35
CA ILE A 255 -0.29 -7.08 14.46
C ILE A 255 -0.13 -5.79 15.28
N LYS A 256 -1.10 -5.49 16.16
CA LYS A 256 -1.07 -4.30 17.03
C LYS A 256 0.11 -4.35 18.01
N GLU A 257 0.37 -5.50 18.62
CA GLU A 257 1.49 -5.71 19.55
C GLU A 257 2.83 -5.51 18.87
N LEU A 258 3.02 -6.12 17.69
CA LEU A 258 4.22 -5.92 16.89
C LEU A 258 4.40 -4.45 16.48
N GLY A 259 3.32 -3.81 16.02
CA GLY A 259 3.32 -2.39 15.69
C GLY A 259 3.67 -1.51 16.90
N LYS A 260 3.15 -1.81 18.08
CA LYS A 260 3.49 -1.12 19.34
C LYS A 260 4.97 -1.30 19.71
N ALA A 261 5.51 -2.50 19.57
CA ALA A 261 6.93 -2.78 19.85
C ALA A 261 7.85 -1.96 18.91
N ILE A 262 7.53 -1.92 17.62
CA ILE A 262 8.24 -1.10 16.62
C ILE A 262 8.18 0.39 17.00
N VAL A 263 6.98 0.90 17.29
CA VAL A 263 6.80 2.31 17.70
C VAL A 263 7.59 2.61 18.97
N HIS A 264 7.57 1.71 19.96
CA HIS A 264 8.32 1.90 21.20
C HIS A 264 9.83 2.04 20.94
N ARG A 265 10.41 1.19 20.10
CA ARG A 265 11.84 1.22 19.72
C ARG A 265 12.20 2.46 18.90
N LEU A 266 11.31 2.89 18.00
CA LEU A 266 11.47 4.15 17.26
C LEU A 266 11.43 5.38 18.17
N ARG A 267 10.63 5.34 19.25
CA ARG A 267 10.53 6.47 20.20
C ARG A 267 11.62 6.45 21.28
N HIS A 268 12.11 5.27 21.65
CA HIS A 268 13.10 5.07 22.71
C HIS A 268 14.23 4.17 22.17
N PRO A 269 15.22 4.75 21.46
CA PRO A 269 16.36 3.96 21.03
C PRO A 269 17.16 3.53 22.26
N THR A 270 17.76 2.35 22.24
CA THR A 270 18.79 1.98 23.21
C THR A 270 20.01 2.90 23.01
N GLU A 271 20.62 3.36 24.10
CA GLU A 271 21.67 4.41 24.17
C GLU A 271 23.02 4.08 23.46
N GLY A 272 23.05 3.18 22.47
CA GLY A 272 24.25 2.88 21.69
C GLY A 272 24.43 3.70 20.40
N ASN A 273 23.36 4.35 19.91
CA ASN A 273 23.36 5.03 18.59
C ASN A 273 23.12 6.55 18.65
N ASP A 274 22.81 7.10 19.82
CA ASP A 274 22.67 8.55 19.97
C ASP A 274 24.06 9.16 20.19
N TYR A 275 24.48 10.03 19.27
CA TYR A 275 25.59 10.96 19.54
C TYR A 275 25.28 11.70 20.85
N PRO A 276 26.27 11.89 21.76
CA PRO A 276 26.05 12.60 23.01
C PRO A 276 25.27 13.90 22.77
N LEU A 277 24.11 14.00 23.43
CA LEU A 277 23.34 15.24 23.46
C LEU A 277 24.17 16.23 24.30
N GLU A 278 24.79 17.22 23.68
CA GLU A 278 25.32 18.37 24.43
C GLU A 278 24.15 18.98 25.24
N GLU A 279 24.35 19.18 26.55
CA GLU A 279 23.32 19.66 27.49
C GLU A 279 22.72 21.02 27.09
N THR A 280 23.37 21.75 26.19
CA THR A 280 22.94 23.04 25.65
C THR A 280 21.89 22.92 24.53
N ASP A 281 21.60 21.73 24.02
CA ASP A 281 20.64 21.54 22.95
C ASP A 281 19.19 21.40 23.45
N LYS A 282 18.53 22.54 23.69
CA LYS A 282 17.07 22.60 23.93
C LYS A 282 16.26 21.93 22.80
N PHE A 283 16.81 21.75 21.59
CA PHE A 283 16.13 21.12 20.46
C PHE A 283 16.18 19.60 20.46
N GLY A 284 17.30 19.00 20.85
CA GLY A 284 17.40 17.56 21.06
C GLY A 284 16.23 17.04 21.89
N LYS A 285 15.90 17.73 23.00
CA LYS A 285 14.74 17.44 23.87
C LYS A 285 13.36 17.59 23.21
N GLN A 286 13.19 18.42 22.18
CA GLN A 286 11.90 18.57 21.47
C GLN A 286 11.67 17.50 20.39
N GLN A 287 12.75 16.88 19.90
CA GLN A 287 12.70 15.79 18.91
C GLN A 287 12.80 14.40 19.55
N THR A 288 13.13 14.29 20.84
CA THR A 288 13.19 13.01 21.54
C THR A 288 11.88 12.25 21.35
N GLY A 289 11.99 11.06 20.79
CA GLY A 289 10.88 10.17 20.54
C GLY A 289 9.95 10.56 19.39
N LYS A 290 10.26 11.58 18.57
CA LYS A 290 9.53 11.85 17.33
C LYS A 290 10.13 11.08 16.16
N PHE A 291 9.29 10.63 15.23
CA PHE A 291 9.76 9.95 14.02
C PHE A 291 8.85 10.20 12.82
N VAL A 292 9.41 10.01 11.64
CA VAL A 292 8.71 10.10 10.35
C VAL A 292 8.52 8.69 9.79
N VAL A 293 7.35 8.41 9.26
CA VAL A 293 7.15 7.23 8.43
C VAL A 293 7.20 7.62 6.96
N LEU A 294 8.13 7.02 6.22
CA LEU A 294 8.23 7.10 4.78
C LEU A 294 7.67 5.84 4.14
N HIS A 295 6.50 5.95 3.52
CA HIS A 295 5.98 4.93 2.62
C HIS A 295 6.60 5.10 1.23
N LEU A 296 7.71 4.40 1.00
CA LEU A 296 8.56 4.57 -0.19
C LEU A 296 7.88 4.08 -1.47
N ARG A 297 7.11 2.99 -1.40
CA ARG A 297 6.36 2.40 -2.55
C ARG A 297 7.20 2.27 -3.83
N PHE A 298 8.50 2.01 -3.68
CA PHE A 298 9.44 1.79 -4.78
C PHE A 298 9.65 0.29 -5.01
N ASP A 299 8.55 -0.44 -5.07
CA ASP A 299 8.49 -1.86 -5.37
C ASP A 299 8.62 -2.10 -6.89
N LYS A 300 9.04 -3.29 -7.29
CA LYS A 300 9.25 -3.64 -8.71
C LYS A 300 7.97 -3.54 -9.55
N ASP A 301 6.82 -3.86 -8.98
CA ASP A 301 5.51 -3.68 -9.63
C ASP A 301 5.20 -2.20 -9.87
N MET A 302 5.39 -1.34 -8.86
CA MET A 302 5.16 0.09 -9.02
C MET A 302 6.13 0.71 -10.03
N ALA A 303 7.42 0.39 -9.95
CA ALA A 303 8.43 0.85 -10.89
C ALA A 303 8.05 0.46 -12.33
N ALA A 304 7.72 -0.81 -12.55
CA ALA A 304 7.35 -1.31 -13.88
C ALA A 304 6.02 -0.73 -14.40
N HIS A 305 5.01 -0.61 -13.54
CA HIS A 305 3.70 -0.04 -13.90
C HIS A 305 3.80 1.42 -14.34
N SER A 306 4.63 2.21 -13.65
CA SER A 306 4.79 3.65 -13.92
C SER A 306 5.39 3.97 -15.29
N ALA A 307 6.10 3.02 -15.91
CA ALA A 307 6.84 3.19 -17.16
C ALA A 307 7.95 4.26 -17.13
N CYS A 308 8.28 4.79 -15.95
CA CYS A 308 9.23 5.88 -15.79
C CYS A 308 10.69 5.42 -15.88
N ASP A 309 11.56 6.36 -16.24
CA ASP A 309 13.01 6.19 -16.11
C ASP A 309 13.46 6.55 -14.68
N PHE A 310 14.20 5.64 -14.06
CA PHE A 310 14.75 5.75 -12.70
C PHE A 310 16.28 5.79 -12.69
N GLY A 311 16.92 6.00 -13.85
CA GLY A 311 18.36 6.22 -13.96
C GLY A 311 19.22 4.96 -14.02
N GLY A 312 18.63 3.76 -14.09
CA GLY A 312 19.37 2.50 -14.29
C GLY A 312 19.72 2.20 -15.75
N GLY A 313 19.43 3.13 -16.67
CA GLY A 313 19.78 3.03 -18.08
C GLY A 313 18.98 2.00 -18.89
N LYS A 314 19.47 1.67 -20.09
CA LYS A 314 18.74 0.81 -21.05
C LYS A 314 18.42 -0.59 -20.50
N ALA A 315 19.31 -1.15 -19.68
CA ALA A 315 19.11 -2.48 -19.08
C ALA A 315 17.96 -2.49 -18.08
N GLU A 316 17.89 -1.50 -17.19
CA GLU A 316 16.76 -1.34 -16.25
C GLU A 316 15.45 -1.11 -17.01
N LYS A 317 15.46 -0.20 -17.99
CA LYS A 317 14.27 0.13 -18.79
C LYS A 317 13.70 -1.12 -19.48
N LEU A 318 14.56 -1.94 -20.08
CA LEU A 318 14.15 -3.19 -20.72
C LEU A 318 13.63 -4.22 -19.71
N ALA A 319 14.28 -4.36 -18.56
CA ALA A 319 13.88 -5.30 -17.51
C ALA A 319 12.51 -4.95 -16.92
N LEU A 320 12.26 -3.67 -16.62
CA LEU A 320 10.97 -3.19 -16.14
C LEU A 320 9.88 -3.31 -17.21
N ALA A 321 10.18 -3.01 -18.47
CA ALA A 321 9.24 -3.19 -19.58
C ALA A 321 8.82 -4.65 -19.75
N LYS A 322 9.78 -5.59 -19.71
CA LYS A 322 9.52 -7.04 -19.77
C LYS A 322 8.68 -7.49 -18.57
N TYR A 323 9.03 -7.04 -17.36
CA TYR A 323 8.27 -7.37 -16.16
C TYR A 323 6.83 -6.88 -16.23
N ARG A 324 6.61 -5.63 -16.68
CA ARG A 324 5.26 -5.07 -16.91
C ARG A 324 4.45 -5.91 -17.89
N GLN A 325 5.04 -6.28 -19.03
CA GLN A 325 4.35 -7.07 -20.05
C GLN A 325 3.89 -8.43 -19.51
N VAL A 326 4.76 -9.12 -18.76
CA VAL A 326 4.47 -10.43 -18.17
C VAL A 326 3.43 -10.32 -17.06
N LEU A 327 3.64 -9.42 -16.09
CA LEU A 327 2.80 -9.35 -14.89
C LEU A 327 1.35 -8.96 -15.21
N TRP A 328 1.15 -8.00 -16.12
CA TRP A 328 -0.19 -7.57 -16.51
C TRP A 328 -0.71 -8.21 -17.80
N GLN A 329 0.01 -9.20 -18.36
CA GLN A 329 -0.37 -9.92 -19.58
C GLN A 329 -0.68 -8.95 -20.74
N GLY A 330 0.16 -7.92 -20.90
CA GLY A 330 -0.01 -6.88 -21.93
C GLY A 330 -1.13 -5.86 -21.68
N ARG A 331 -1.91 -5.97 -20.59
CA ARG A 331 -3.00 -5.01 -20.28
C ARG A 331 -2.49 -3.62 -19.88
N VAL A 332 -1.26 -3.52 -19.39
CA VAL A 332 -0.61 -2.24 -19.13
C VAL A 332 0.31 -1.94 -20.30
N LEU A 333 -0.14 -1.03 -21.16
CA LEU A 333 0.58 -0.64 -22.37
C LEU A 333 1.84 0.19 -22.05
N ASN A 334 2.71 0.32 -23.05
CA ASN A 334 3.78 1.31 -22.99
C ASN A 334 3.20 2.71 -22.92
N SER A 335 3.87 3.60 -22.18
CA SER A 335 3.50 5.01 -22.14
C SER A 335 3.66 5.62 -23.53
N GLN A 336 2.70 6.46 -23.93
CA GLN A 336 2.81 7.31 -25.11
C GLN A 336 3.63 8.59 -24.81
N PHE A 337 3.79 8.93 -23.53
CA PHE A 337 4.60 10.05 -23.07
C PHE A 337 6.08 9.65 -22.98
N THR A 338 6.94 10.60 -23.27
CA THR A 338 8.38 10.54 -23.00
C THR A 338 8.68 10.45 -21.50
N ASP A 339 9.89 10.01 -21.16
CA ASP A 339 10.33 9.88 -19.76
C ASP A 339 10.27 11.24 -19.04
N GLU A 340 10.62 12.33 -19.76
CA GLU A 340 10.56 13.70 -19.25
C GLU A 340 9.10 14.15 -19.00
N GLU A 341 8.19 13.91 -19.95
CA GLU A 341 6.77 14.26 -19.79
C GLU A 341 6.12 13.52 -18.61
N LEU A 342 6.40 12.22 -18.45
CA LEU A 342 5.90 11.46 -17.31
C LEU A 342 6.35 12.07 -15.98
N ARG A 343 7.63 12.44 -15.87
CA ARG A 343 8.20 13.05 -14.67
C ARG A 343 7.62 14.45 -14.44
N ASN A 344 7.59 15.31 -15.46
CA ASN A 344 7.08 16.69 -15.39
C ASN A 344 5.57 16.75 -15.10
N GLN A 345 4.81 15.73 -15.47
CA GLN A 345 3.38 15.61 -15.10
C GLN A 345 3.17 15.03 -13.70
N GLY A 346 4.23 14.66 -12.98
CA GLY A 346 4.15 14.07 -11.64
C GLY A 346 3.60 12.64 -11.63
N ARG A 347 3.76 11.89 -12.73
CA ARG A 347 3.25 10.51 -12.85
C ARG A 347 4.24 9.45 -12.34
N CYS A 348 5.50 9.82 -12.15
CA CYS A 348 6.54 8.92 -11.68
C CYS A 348 6.61 8.89 -10.15
N PRO A 349 6.72 7.69 -9.53
CA PRO A 349 7.19 7.56 -8.15
C PRO A 349 8.52 8.30 -7.95
N LEU A 350 8.73 8.90 -6.79
CA LEU A 350 10.05 9.41 -6.42
C LEU A 350 10.98 8.24 -6.10
N THR A 351 12.19 8.28 -6.63
CA THR A 351 13.28 7.38 -6.22
C THR A 351 13.68 7.64 -4.77
N PRO A 352 14.39 6.71 -4.10
CA PRO A 352 14.96 6.96 -2.78
C PRO A 352 15.85 8.22 -2.71
N GLU A 353 16.59 8.53 -3.78
CA GLU A 353 17.35 9.78 -3.89
C GLU A 353 16.43 11.00 -3.87
N GLU A 354 15.45 11.04 -4.77
CA GLU A 354 14.53 12.18 -4.92
C GLU A 354 13.69 12.44 -3.66
N ILE A 355 13.18 11.39 -3.00
CA ILE A 355 12.45 11.55 -1.75
C ILE A 355 13.37 12.00 -0.61
N GLY A 356 14.63 11.54 -0.60
CA GLY A 356 15.64 12.01 0.35
C GLY A 356 15.93 13.50 0.18
N LEU A 357 16.07 13.97 -1.06
CA LEU A 357 16.25 15.39 -1.38
C LEU A 357 15.03 16.23 -0.97
N LEU A 358 13.81 15.73 -1.22
CA LEU A 358 12.59 16.38 -0.75
C LEU A 358 12.58 16.52 0.78
N LEU A 359 12.87 15.44 1.52
CA LEU A 359 12.89 15.47 2.98
C LEU A 359 13.94 16.47 3.50
N ALA A 360 15.14 16.46 2.92
CA ALA A 360 16.20 17.38 3.27
C ALA A 360 15.80 18.85 3.03
N ALA A 361 15.15 19.14 1.89
CA ALA A 361 14.67 20.47 1.55
C ALA A 361 13.50 20.94 2.44
N LEU A 362 12.66 20.01 2.92
CA LEU A 362 11.61 20.26 3.91
C LEU A 362 12.15 20.50 5.33
N SER A 363 13.47 20.54 5.53
CA SER A 363 14.15 20.78 6.82
C SER A 363 14.21 19.56 7.75
N PHE A 364 14.01 18.34 7.26
CA PHE A 364 14.47 17.16 7.98
C PHE A 364 16.01 17.12 7.96
N ASN A 365 16.63 16.65 9.03
CA ASN A 365 18.09 16.64 9.23
C ASN A 365 18.61 15.20 9.35
N ASN A 366 19.93 15.01 9.47
CA ASN A 366 20.55 13.68 9.63
C ASN A 366 20.23 12.99 10.97
N ARG A 367 19.68 13.71 11.95
CA ARG A 367 19.17 13.18 13.22
C ARG A 367 17.69 12.79 13.16
N THR A 368 17.04 13.00 12.01
CA THR A 368 15.64 12.60 11.82
C THR A 368 15.55 11.09 11.75
N ARG A 369 14.78 10.52 12.66
CA ARG A 369 14.47 9.09 12.68
C ARG A 369 13.37 8.76 11.69
N LEU A 370 13.71 7.87 10.76
CA LEU A 370 12.88 7.55 9.62
C LEU A 370 12.54 6.06 9.67
N TYR A 371 11.25 5.74 9.74
CA TYR A 371 10.78 4.38 9.54
C TYR A 371 10.42 4.17 8.07
N LEU A 372 11.10 3.23 7.42
CA LEU A 372 10.89 2.88 6.02
C LEU A 372 9.75 1.85 5.89
N ALA A 373 8.55 2.34 5.64
CA ALA A 373 7.39 1.52 5.28
C ALA A 373 7.50 1.07 3.83
N SER A 374 8.05 -0.13 3.62
CA SER A 374 8.20 -0.74 2.31
C SER A 374 8.14 -2.27 2.41
N HIS A 375 7.81 -2.91 1.29
CA HIS A 375 7.98 -4.34 1.12
C HIS A 375 9.40 -4.64 0.59
N LYS A 376 9.58 -4.85 -0.72
CA LYS A 376 10.91 -5.05 -1.32
C LYS A 376 11.26 -3.85 -2.20
N VAL A 377 12.23 -3.06 -1.77
CA VAL A 377 12.73 -1.94 -2.56
C VAL A 377 13.44 -2.47 -3.81
N TYR A 378 12.98 -2.01 -4.97
CA TYR A 378 13.59 -2.34 -6.25
C TYR A 378 15.01 -1.75 -6.33
N GLY A 379 15.99 -2.59 -6.65
CA GLY A 379 17.42 -2.25 -6.59
C GLY A 379 18.05 -2.32 -5.20
N GLY A 380 17.28 -2.71 -4.16
CA GLY A 380 17.81 -3.02 -2.83
C GLY A 380 18.61 -1.89 -2.16
N GLU A 381 19.61 -2.27 -1.37
CA GLU A 381 20.46 -1.35 -0.62
C GLU A 381 21.19 -0.34 -1.52
N ALA A 382 21.61 -0.78 -2.71
CA ALA A 382 22.25 0.08 -3.70
C ALA A 382 21.36 1.27 -4.11
N ARG A 383 20.05 1.05 -4.26
CA ARG A 383 19.09 2.12 -4.54
C ARG A 383 18.81 2.99 -3.31
N LEU A 384 18.91 2.43 -2.11
CA LEU A 384 18.70 3.14 -0.83
C LEU A 384 19.91 3.95 -0.36
N ALA A 385 21.10 3.71 -0.91
CA ALA A 385 22.36 4.27 -0.41
C ALA A 385 22.36 5.80 -0.26
N THR A 386 21.78 6.53 -1.22
CA THR A 386 21.67 8.00 -1.16
C THR A 386 20.73 8.46 -0.05
N LEU A 387 19.60 7.77 0.12
CA LEU A 387 18.64 8.03 1.19
C LEU A 387 19.26 7.76 2.57
N SER A 388 19.95 6.63 2.74
CA SER A 388 20.65 6.28 3.99
C SER A 388 21.76 7.27 4.33
N LYS A 389 22.46 7.83 3.32
CA LYS A 389 23.48 8.87 3.56
C LYS A 389 22.87 10.17 4.09
N LEU A 390 21.67 10.54 3.63
CA LEU A 390 20.95 11.73 4.10
C LEU A 390 20.29 11.53 5.47
N PHE A 391 19.82 10.31 5.75
CA PHE A 391 19.09 9.91 6.95
C PHE A 391 19.67 8.63 7.55
N PRO A 392 20.80 8.71 8.27
CA PRO A 392 21.51 7.55 8.81
C PRO A 392 20.74 6.82 9.91
N LEU A 393 19.78 7.47 10.58
CA LEU A 393 18.88 6.87 11.58
C LEU A 393 17.62 6.24 10.95
N MET A 394 17.70 5.87 9.67
CA MET A 394 16.61 5.18 8.98
C MET A 394 16.60 3.70 9.35
N GLU A 395 15.43 3.22 9.74
CA GLU A 395 15.20 1.85 10.17
C GLU A 395 13.98 1.26 9.45
N ASP A 396 13.88 -0.06 9.39
CA ASP A 396 12.74 -0.77 8.81
C ASP A 396 12.21 -1.85 9.75
N LYS A 397 11.15 -2.56 9.33
CA LYS A 397 10.59 -3.67 10.11
C LYS A 397 11.62 -4.73 10.47
N LYS A 398 12.60 -5.00 9.60
CA LYS A 398 13.57 -6.08 9.82
C LYS A 398 14.64 -5.67 10.83
N SER A 399 15.05 -4.40 10.84
CA SER A 399 16.02 -3.90 11.82
C SER A 399 15.41 -3.74 13.22
N LEU A 400 14.11 -3.45 13.31
CA LEU A 400 13.44 -3.13 14.57
C LEU A 400 12.80 -4.31 15.30
N VAL A 401 12.71 -5.49 14.68
CA VAL A 401 11.90 -6.62 15.17
C VAL A 401 12.77 -7.83 15.42
N SER A 402 12.54 -8.53 16.53
CA SER A 402 13.27 -9.77 16.83
C SER A 402 12.86 -10.91 15.88
N THR A 403 13.69 -11.95 15.76
CA THR A 403 13.34 -13.13 14.94
C THR A 403 12.04 -13.80 15.38
N GLU A 404 11.77 -13.84 16.69
CA GLU A 404 10.54 -14.40 17.27
C GLU A 404 9.31 -13.56 16.93
N GLU A 405 9.40 -12.24 17.08
CA GLU A 405 8.33 -11.32 16.73
C GLU A 405 8.03 -11.35 15.22
N MET A 406 9.08 -11.39 14.40
CA MET A 406 8.98 -11.46 12.94
C MET A 406 8.31 -12.76 12.47
N ALA A 407 8.51 -13.87 13.17
CA ALA A 407 7.94 -15.17 12.80
C ALA A 407 6.41 -15.15 12.67
N LYS A 408 5.72 -14.29 13.42
CA LYS A 408 4.25 -14.14 13.39
C LYS A 408 3.71 -13.54 12.09
N VAL A 409 4.52 -12.77 11.36
CA VAL A 409 4.11 -12.06 10.13
C VAL A 409 4.96 -12.42 8.91
N LYS A 410 5.98 -13.26 9.09
CA LYS A 410 6.94 -13.62 8.05
C LYS A 410 6.24 -14.30 6.87
N GLY A 411 6.52 -13.84 5.65
CA GLY A 411 5.95 -14.38 4.42
C GLY A 411 4.49 -13.97 4.16
N LYS A 412 3.91 -13.11 5.00
CA LYS A 412 2.53 -12.61 4.88
C LYS A 412 2.54 -11.12 4.55
N ALA A 413 2.55 -10.79 3.26
CA ALA A 413 2.65 -9.41 2.78
C ALA A 413 1.53 -8.49 3.30
N SER A 414 0.31 -8.99 3.44
CA SER A 414 -0.83 -8.27 3.99
C SER A 414 -0.64 -7.98 5.48
N LEU A 415 -0.13 -8.93 6.27
CA LEU A 415 0.17 -8.68 7.69
C LEU A 415 1.31 -7.66 7.84
N LEU A 416 2.36 -7.77 7.02
CA LEU A 416 3.45 -6.79 6.99
C LEU A 416 2.96 -5.39 6.62
N ALA A 417 2.06 -5.28 5.63
CA ALA A 417 1.44 -4.00 5.25
C ALA A 417 0.51 -3.46 6.36
N ALA A 418 -0.16 -4.33 7.11
CA ALA A 418 -0.98 -3.95 8.26
C ALA A 418 -0.12 -3.38 9.41
N VAL A 419 1.03 -3.99 9.69
CA VAL A 419 2.03 -3.46 10.64
C VAL A 419 2.51 -2.08 10.18
N ASP A 420 2.90 -1.93 8.91
CA ASP A 420 3.31 -0.63 8.35
C ASP A 420 2.20 0.43 8.47
N TYR A 421 0.94 0.04 8.23
CA TYR A 421 -0.21 0.94 8.38
C TYR A 421 -0.38 1.37 9.84
N TYR A 422 -0.26 0.44 10.79
CA TYR A 422 -0.34 0.75 12.21
C TYR A 422 0.76 1.74 12.63
N VAL A 423 2.02 1.45 12.29
CA VAL A 423 3.17 2.32 12.61
C VAL A 423 3.01 3.70 11.95
N SER A 424 2.51 3.74 10.71
CA SER A 424 2.19 4.99 10.00
C SER A 424 1.16 5.83 10.75
N MET A 425 0.13 5.21 11.35
CA MET A 425 -0.85 5.94 12.17
C MET A 425 -0.28 6.47 13.49
N GLN A 426 0.73 5.79 14.05
CA GLN A 426 1.38 6.21 15.30
C GLN A 426 2.53 7.22 15.10
N SER A 427 2.90 7.52 13.85
CA SER A 427 3.98 8.46 13.53
C SER A 427 3.57 9.93 13.68
N ASP A 428 4.54 10.77 14.04
CA ASP A 428 4.34 12.22 14.13
C ASP A 428 4.11 12.83 12.74
N ILE A 429 4.84 12.34 11.73
CA ILE A 429 4.70 12.76 10.34
C ILE A 429 4.69 11.54 9.43
N PHE A 430 3.71 11.50 8.52
CA PHE A 430 3.67 10.52 7.44
C PHE A 430 3.92 11.19 6.10
N ILE A 431 4.70 10.54 5.23
CA ILE A 431 4.93 10.94 3.85
C ILE A 431 5.00 9.70 2.96
N SER A 432 4.55 9.82 1.71
CA SER A 432 4.69 8.74 0.73
C SER A 432 5.34 9.25 -0.54
N ALA A 433 6.30 8.49 -1.06
CA ALA A 433 7.06 8.83 -2.27
C ALA A 433 6.26 8.58 -3.57
N SER A 434 5.10 7.94 -3.48
CA SER A 434 4.21 7.70 -4.61
C SER A 434 2.75 7.68 -4.14
N PRO A 435 1.81 8.17 -4.96
CA PRO A 435 0.40 7.88 -4.75
C PRO A 435 0.14 6.36 -4.86
N GLY A 436 -0.95 5.91 -4.24
CA GLY A 436 -1.35 4.51 -4.23
C GLY A 436 -2.36 4.21 -3.13
N ASN A 437 -2.79 2.95 -3.02
CA ASN A 437 -3.88 2.57 -2.12
C ASN A 437 -3.55 2.81 -0.64
N MET A 438 -2.33 2.48 -0.19
CA MET A 438 -1.90 2.73 1.19
C MET A 438 -1.73 4.23 1.47
N HIS A 439 -1.16 4.98 0.53
CA HIS A 439 -1.05 6.43 0.61
C HIS A 439 -2.43 7.08 0.78
N ASN A 440 -3.39 6.72 -0.07
CA ASN A 440 -4.76 7.23 -0.03
C ASN A 440 -5.47 6.90 1.30
N ALA A 441 -5.37 5.65 1.75
CA ALA A 441 -6.00 5.19 2.98
C ALA A 441 -5.42 5.88 4.22
N LEU A 442 -4.09 6.07 4.28
CA LEU A 442 -3.42 6.79 5.35
C LEU A 442 -3.67 8.29 5.29
N GLU A 443 -3.72 8.92 4.11
CA GLU A 443 -4.11 10.33 3.97
C GLU A 443 -5.50 10.57 4.58
N ALA A 444 -6.47 9.71 4.26
CA ALA A 444 -7.81 9.82 4.84
C ALA A 444 -7.84 9.54 6.34
N HIS A 445 -7.19 8.48 6.81
CA HIS A 445 -7.24 8.10 8.23
C HIS A 445 -6.51 9.10 9.12
N ARG A 446 -5.38 9.63 8.65
CA ARG A 446 -4.66 10.70 9.36
C ARG A 446 -5.45 12.00 9.34
N ALA A 447 -6.09 12.36 8.22
CA ALA A 447 -7.00 13.52 8.18
C ALA A 447 -8.18 13.36 9.15
N TYR A 448 -8.80 12.17 9.22
CA TYR A 448 -9.88 11.84 10.16
C TYR A 448 -9.48 12.09 11.62
N MET A 449 -8.21 11.84 11.94
CA MET A 449 -7.62 12.01 13.28
C MET A 449 -6.87 13.35 13.47
N ASN A 450 -6.95 14.28 12.51
CA ASN A 450 -6.18 15.54 12.48
C ASN A 450 -4.65 15.36 12.68
N LEU A 451 -4.07 14.35 12.05
CA LEU A 451 -2.65 14.02 12.10
C LEU A 451 -1.91 14.58 10.86
N LYS A 452 -0.64 14.94 11.04
CA LYS A 452 0.18 15.57 9.99
C LYS A 452 0.56 14.58 8.88
N THR A 453 0.28 14.92 7.63
CA THR A 453 0.66 14.12 6.45
C THR A 453 1.21 15.03 5.37
N ILE A 454 2.49 14.88 5.06
CA ILE A 454 3.13 15.64 3.99
C ILE A 454 2.84 14.97 2.65
N ARG A 455 2.32 15.75 1.71
CA ARG A 455 1.95 15.26 0.38
C ARG A 455 2.88 15.88 -0.67
N PRO A 456 3.81 15.10 -1.23
CA PRO A 456 4.70 15.61 -2.25
C PRO A 456 3.95 16.28 -3.40
N ASN A 457 4.44 17.44 -3.83
CA ASN A 457 4.00 18.08 -5.06
C ASN A 457 4.75 17.45 -6.24
N MET A 458 4.28 16.27 -6.67
CA MET A 458 4.97 15.45 -7.67
C MET A 458 5.24 16.20 -9.00
N ARG A 459 4.32 17.07 -9.42
CA ARG A 459 4.47 17.89 -10.63
C ARG A 459 5.60 18.90 -10.49
N LEU A 460 5.61 19.65 -9.38
CA LEU A 460 6.68 20.61 -9.07
C LEU A 460 8.03 19.89 -8.96
N LEU A 461 8.09 18.80 -8.19
CA LEU A 461 9.31 18.03 -8.00
C LEU A 461 9.84 17.49 -9.32
N GLY A 462 8.96 17.00 -10.20
CA GLY A 462 9.34 16.57 -11.53
C GLY A 462 10.06 17.66 -12.32
N GLN A 463 9.50 18.88 -12.34
CA GLN A 463 10.10 20.03 -13.01
C GLN A 463 11.45 20.44 -12.38
N LEU A 464 11.53 20.48 -11.06
CA LEU A 464 12.77 20.81 -10.34
C LEU A 464 13.88 19.80 -10.62
N PHE A 465 13.58 18.49 -10.64
CA PHE A 465 14.57 17.43 -10.90
C PHE A 465 15.01 17.36 -12.38
N GLN A 466 14.21 17.88 -13.31
CA GLN A 466 14.61 18.02 -14.71
C GLN A 466 15.55 19.20 -14.94
N ASN A 467 15.48 20.26 -14.11
CA ASN A 467 16.42 21.37 -14.19
C ASN A 467 17.80 20.94 -13.65
N LYS A 468 18.73 20.59 -14.55
CA LYS A 468 20.09 20.15 -14.19
C LYS A 468 21.00 21.26 -13.66
N SER A 469 20.59 22.52 -13.84
CA SER A 469 21.37 23.70 -13.41
C SER A 469 20.92 24.25 -12.05
N ILE A 470 19.83 23.74 -11.47
CA ILE A 470 19.29 24.27 -10.22
C ILE A 470 20.23 24.03 -9.04
N GLY A 471 20.55 25.09 -8.31
CA GLY A 471 21.32 25.02 -7.07
C GLY A 471 20.48 24.58 -5.87
N TRP A 472 21.13 24.08 -4.81
CA TRP A 472 20.45 23.62 -3.60
C TRP A 472 19.54 24.68 -2.97
N SER A 473 20.02 25.92 -2.83
CA SER A 473 19.23 27.01 -2.20
C SER A 473 17.95 27.31 -2.97
N GLU A 474 18.02 27.36 -4.30
CA GLU A 474 16.85 27.59 -5.16
C GLU A 474 15.88 26.40 -5.10
N PHE A 475 16.41 25.17 -5.16
CA PHE A 475 15.63 23.94 -4.99
C PHE A 475 14.89 23.91 -3.65
N GLN A 476 15.59 24.24 -2.56
CA GLN A 476 15.02 24.26 -1.21
C GLN A 476 13.90 25.30 -1.09
N LEU A 477 14.12 26.52 -1.58
CA LEU A 477 13.10 27.57 -1.56
C LEU A 477 11.84 27.16 -2.33
N ALA A 478 12.01 26.60 -3.53
CA ALA A 478 10.89 26.12 -4.34
C ALA A 478 10.12 24.98 -3.65
N VAL A 479 10.83 24.04 -3.01
CA VAL A 479 10.21 22.95 -2.23
C VAL A 479 9.43 23.48 -1.04
N LEU A 480 10.02 24.38 -0.25
CA LEU A 480 9.37 24.95 0.93
C LEU A 480 8.09 25.68 0.52
N ASP A 481 8.15 26.52 -0.52
CA ASP A 481 6.97 27.23 -1.03
C ASP A 481 5.89 26.29 -1.55
N GLY A 482 6.29 25.32 -2.39
CA GLY A 482 5.38 24.35 -3.01
C GLY A 482 4.69 23.37 -2.04
N HIS A 483 5.13 23.31 -0.78
CA HIS A 483 4.61 22.39 0.24
C HIS A 483 3.99 23.07 1.48
N LYS A 484 3.90 24.42 1.54
CA LYS A 484 3.27 25.16 2.67
C LYS A 484 1.87 24.62 3.00
N ASN A 485 1.03 24.42 1.98
CA ASN A 485 -0.36 23.95 2.10
C ASN A 485 -0.54 22.45 1.80
N ARG A 486 0.50 21.64 2.03
CA ARG A 486 0.51 20.19 1.75
C ARG A 486 0.97 19.36 2.94
N GLN A 487 0.66 19.83 4.15
CA GLN A 487 1.12 19.29 5.44
C GLN A 487 0.04 18.48 6.18
N GLY A 488 -1.12 18.26 5.55
CA GLY A 488 -2.26 17.54 6.15
C GLY A 488 -3.54 18.38 6.19
N GLN A 489 -3.56 19.52 5.51
CA GLN A 489 -4.76 20.35 5.44
C GLN A 489 -5.95 19.56 4.89
N ILE A 490 -7.12 19.70 5.53
CA ILE A 490 -8.36 19.03 5.13
C ILE A 490 -8.74 19.48 3.73
N ARG A 491 -9.05 18.49 2.89
CA ARG A 491 -9.55 18.69 1.53
C ARG A 491 -10.96 18.16 1.47
N LEU A 492 -11.89 19.02 1.06
CA LEU A 492 -13.26 18.61 0.81
C LEU A 492 -13.30 17.67 -0.40
N ARG A 493 -13.97 16.54 -0.21
CA ARG A 493 -14.29 15.60 -1.27
C ARG A 493 -15.11 16.29 -2.33
N LYS A 494 -14.66 16.18 -3.58
CA LYS A 494 -15.43 16.57 -4.76
C LYS A 494 -16.23 15.38 -5.27
N GLU A 495 -17.16 15.65 -6.17
CA GLU A 495 -17.90 14.61 -6.88
C GLU A 495 -16.95 13.57 -7.50
N ASN A 496 -17.36 12.30 -7.52
CA ASN A 496 -16.60 11.12 -7.95
C ASN A 496 -15.35 10.78 -7.12
N GLN A 497 -14.93 11.63 -6.18
CA GLN A 497 -13.79 11.33 -5.32
C GLN A 497 -14.18 10.34 -4.22
N SER A 498 -13.23 9.50 -3.84
CA SER A 498 -13.39 8.47 -2.83
C SER A 498 -13.44 9.06 -1.41
N ILE A 499 -14.42 8.65 -0.62
CA ILE A 499 -14.48 8.93 0.83
C ILE A 499 -13.29 8.30 1.59
N TYR A 500 -12.66 7.27 1.02
CA TYR A 500 -11.48 6.60 1.58
C TYR A 500 -10.17 7.36 1.32
N THR A 501 -10.24 8.49 0.62
CA THR A 501 -9.11 9.43 0.41
C THR A 501 -9.46 10.82 0.93
N TYR A 502 -10.73 11.21 0.80
CA TYR A 502 -11.26 12.52 1.18
C TYR A 502 -12.40 12.32 2.18
N PRO A 503 -12.10 12.24 3.49
CA PRO A 503 -13.10 11.91 4.50
C PRO A 503 -14.09 13.04 4.78
N ALA A 504 -13.78 14.30 4.45
CA ALA A 504 -14.68 15.44 4.67
C ALA A 504 -15.49 15.77 3.40
N PRO A 505 -16.82 16.03 3.49
CA PRO A 505 -17.62 16.16 4.71
C PRO A 505 -18.35 14.87 5.15
N ASP A 506 -18.21 13.75 4.42
CA ASP A 506 -19.06 12.58 4.63
C ASP A 506 -18.78 11.85 5.96
N CYS A 507 -17.49 11.73 6.33
CA CYS A 507 -17.01 11.09 7.54
C CYS A 507 -16.67 12.10 8.65
N MET A 508 -16.45 13.37 8.28
CA MET A 508 -16.04 14.43 9.19
C MET A 508 -17.04 15.58 9.15
N CYS A 509 -17.44 16.02 10.33
CA CYS A 509 -18.39 17.10 10.54
C CYS A 509 -17.66 18.36 11.01
N ARG A 510 -18.25 19.54 10.77
CA ARG A 510 -17.75 20.78 11.38
C ARG A 510 -17.84 20.66 12.90
N ALA A 511 -16.83 21.19 13.57
CA ALA A 511 -16.65 21.06 15.02
C ALA A 511 -17.66 21.89 15.82
#